data_AF-A0AAU8K563-F1
#
_entry.id   AF-A0AAU8K563-F1
#
_cell.length_a   1.000
_cell.length_b   1.000
_cell.length_c   1.000
_cell.angle_alpha   90.00
_cell.angle_beta   90.00
_cell.angle_gamma   90.00
#
_symmetry.space_group_name_H-M   'P 1'
#
loop_
_entity.id
_entity.type
_entity.pdbx_description
1 polymer ?
#
loop_
_entity_poly.entity_id
_entity_poly.type
_entity_poly.pdbx_seq_one_letter_code
_entity_poly.pdbx_strand_id
1 'polypeptide(L)'
;MGTVAGAHTGVDDHRGALLDAAETLVRERGSDGWSLREASARVGVSPSAAYHHFGSRDALVSALSEVALARLGNRLRDTMDAAPEQGTERLAACGRAYVTWAVEDPAVARLVFRGGATTAQSAVSPHPHDVLTAELDRLTDTGHLPPGARPGAEFAIWATIHGLAVLLVDGLVHLDDRQGVESQAERLVLATFNGLARETAPEPNRPMPTTTHTRRLTRSPAPGPAPHTLSP
;
A
#
# COMPACT_ATOMS: atom_id res chain seq x y z
N MET A 1 -25.56 40.28 -10.54
CA MET A 1 -24.41 40.98 -11.12
C MET A 1 -23.19 40.56 -10.32
N GLY A 2 -22.27 39.80 -10.92
CA GLY A 2 -20.95 39.48 -10.33
C GLY A 2 -20.75 38.07 -9.79
N THR A 3 -20.67 37.08 -10.68
CA THR A 3 -19.99 35.80 -10.44
C THR A 3 -18.48 36.06 -10.37
N VAL A 4 -17.79 35.60 -9.31
CA VAL A 4 -16.33 35.47 -9.33
C VAL A 4 -16.01 34.00 -9.53
N ALA A 5 -15.69 33.67 -10.78
CA ALA A 5 -15.13 32.40 -11.18
C ALA A 5 -13.75 32.23 -10.55
N GLY A 6 -13.59 31.22 -9.70
CA GLY A 6 -12.28 30.74 -9.27
C GLY A 6 -11.61 30.02 -10.44
N ALA A 7 -10.51 30.59 -10.93
CA ALA A 7 -9.69 29.98 -11.97
C ALA A 7 -9.02 28.70 -11.45
N HIS A 8 -9.55 27.54 -11.83
CA HIS A 8 -8.84 26.27 -11.72
C HIS A 8 -7.89 26.13 -12.91
N THR A 9 -6.60 26.01 -12.60
CA THR A 9 -5.48 25.91 -13.53
C THR A 9 -5.54 24.61 -14.34
N GLY A 10 -5.91 24.71 -15.62
CA GLY A 10 -6.28 23.61 -16.54
C GLY A 10 -5.17 22.66 -17.04
N VAL A 11 -4.19 22.29 -16.20
CA VAL A 11 -3.18 21.26 -16.52
C VAL A 11 -3.15 20.14 -15.47
N ASP A 12 -3.44 20.44 -14.20
CA ASP A 12 -3.49 19.44 -13.13
C ASP A 12 -4.80 18.64 -13.11
N ASP A 13 -5.89 19.24 -13.61
CA ASP A 13 -7.21 18.58 -13.70
C ASP A 13 -7.19 17.39 -14.67
N HIS A 14 -6.54 17.54 -15.84
CA HIS A 14 -6.46 16.48 -16.83
C HIS A 14 -5.64 15.27 -16.37
N ARG A 15 -4.58 15.48 -15.57
CA ARG A 15 -3.79 14.37 -15.04
C ARG A 15 -4.62 13.53 -14.07
N GLY A 16 -5.36 14.18 -13.16
CA GLY A 16 -6.29 13.52 -12.24
C GLY A 16 -7.39 12.78 -12.98
N ALA A 17 -8.07 13.45 -13.91
CA ALA A 17 -9.14 12.86 -14.71
C ALA A 17 -8.67 11.64 -15.54
N LEU A 18 -7.43 11.66 -16.05
CA LEU A 18 -6.85 10.51 -16.74
C LEU A 18 -6.60 9.33 -15.80
N LEU A 19 -6.22 9.56 -14.54
CA LEU A 19 -6.09 8.52 -13.52
C LEU A 19 -7.45 7.92 -13.19
N ASP A 20 -8.48 8.74 -12.99
CA ASP A 20 -9.85 8.28 -12.69
C ASP A 20 -10.44 7.49 -13.87
N ALA A 21 -10.19 7.94 -15.10
CA ALA A 21 -10.59 7.23 -16.31
C ALA A 21 -9.86 5.88 -16.44
N ALA A 22 -8.56 5.84 -16.13
CA ALA A 22 -7.79 4.60 -16.10
C ALA A 22 -8.30 3.63 -15.04
N GLU A 23 -8.60 4.12 -13.83
CA GLU A 23 -9.16 3.32 -12.74
C GLU A 23 -10.50 2.68 -13.14
N THR A 24 -11.36 3.46 -13.81
CA THR A 24 -12.62 2.96 -14.36
C THR A 24 -12.38 1.88 -15.43
N LEU A 25 -11.45 2.10 -16.36
CA LEU A 25 -11.11 1.13 -17.40
C LEU A 25 -10.50 -0.16 -16.83
N VAL A 26 -9.70 -0.06 -15.76
CA VAL A 26 -9.15 -1.22 -15.04
C VAL A 26 -10.27 -2.06 -14.42
N ARG A 27 -11.29 -1.43 -13.83
CA ARG A 27 -12.46 -2.15 -13.29
C ARG A 27 -13.28 -2.84 -14.38
N GLU A 28 -13.44 -2.19 -15.52
CA GLU A 28 -14.25 -2.72 -16.63
C GLU A 28 -13.55 -3.83 -17.42
N ARG A 29 -12.23 -3.72 -17.64
CA ARG A 29 -11.52 -4.53 -18.65
C ARG A 29 -10.17 -5.07 -18.18
N GLY A 30 -9.83 -4.88 -16.90
CA GLY A 30 -8.52 -5.22 -16.35
C GLY A 30 -7.42 -4.24 -16.76
N SER A 31 -6.21 -4.45 -16.23
CA SER A 31 -5.03 -3.60 -16.50
C SER A 31 -4.65 -3.54 -17.97
N ASP A 32 -4.88 -4.62 -18.70
CA ASP A 32 -4.34 -4.79 -20.05
C ASP A 32 -5.37 -4.58 -21.17
N GLY A 33 -6.67 -4.47 -20.84
CA GLY A 33 -7.78 -4.46 -21.79
C GLY A 33 -8.16 -3.09 -22.38
N TRP A 34 -7.29 -2.09 -22.26
CA TRP A 34 -7.54 -0.73 -22.73
C TRP A 34 -6.25 0.00 -23.13
N SER A 35 -6.40 1.11 -23.84
CA SER A 35 -5.34 1.95 -24.39
C SER A 35 -5.37 3.39 -23.84
N LEU A 36 -4.22 4.08 -23.88
CA LEU A 36 -4.14 5.49 -23.48
C LEU A 36 -5.10 6.40 -24.28
N ARG A 37 -5.39 6.03 -25.54
CA ARG A 37 -6.36 6.73 -26.39
C ARG A 37 -7.78 6.63 -25.86
N GLU A 38 -8.17 5.46 -25.36
CA GLU A 38 -9.49 5.25 -24.76
C GLU A 38 -9.64 6.05 -23.46
N ALA A 39 -8.60 6.09 -22.62
CA ALA A 39 -8.58 6.95 -21.44
C ALA A 39 -8.71 8.43 -21.82
N SER A 40 -7.98 8.88 -22.86
CA SER A 40 -8.06 10.26 -23.37
C SER A 40 -9.46 10.61 -23.87
N ALA A 41 -10.06 9.70 -24.65
CA ALA A 41 -11.41 9.87 -25.19
C ALA A 41 -12.46 9.97 -24.08
N ARG A 42 -12.29 9.21 -22.99
CA ARG A 42 -13.19 9.23 -21.83
C ARG A 42 -13.14 10.56 -21.07
N VAL A 43 -11.96 11.17 -20.98
CA VAL A 43 -11.77 12.49 -20.36
C VAL A 43 -12.16 13.62 -21.32
N GLY A 44 -12.19 13.38 -22.63
CA GLY A 44 -12.47 14.41 -23.64
C GLY A 44 -11.23 15.23 -24.05
N VAL A 45 -10.03 14.71 -23.81
CA VAL A 45 -8.75 15.36 -24.19
C VAL A 45 -8.13 14.70 -25.42
N SER A 46 -7.24 15.43 -26.11
CA SER A 46 -6.51 14.86 -27.24
C SER A 46 -5.55 13.75 -26.77
N PRO A 47 -5.30 12.70 -27.57
CA PRO A 47 -4.29 11.70 -27.24
C PRO A 47 -2.92 12.30 -26.96
N SER A 48 -2.53 13.36 -27.69
CA SER A 48 -1.26 14.06 -27.47
C SER A 48 -1.14 14.64 -26.07
N ALA A 49 -2.24 15.12 -25.47
CA ALA A 49 -2.24 15.62 -24.09
C ALA A 49 -1.99 14.49 -23.08
N ALA A 50 -2.62 13.33 -23.25
CA ALA A 50 -2.38 12.19 -22.37
C ALA A 50 -0.95 11.64 -22.50
N TYR A 51 -0.41 11.58 -23.73
CA TYR A 51 1.00 11.24 -23.96
C TYR A 51 1.96 12.26 -23.34
N HIS A 52 1.61 13.55 -23.33
CA HIS A 52 2.41 14.57 -22.65
C HIS A 52 2.45 14.35 -21.13
N HIS A 53 1.34 13.93 -20.51
CA HIS A 53 1.29 13.70 -19.05
C HIS A 53 1.96 12.40 -18.60
N PHE A 54 1.77 11.30 -19.32
CA PHE A 54 2.22 9.97 -18.87
C PHE A 54 3.24 9.31 -19.79
N GLY A 55 3.38 9.73 -21.05
CA GLY A 55 4.32 9.13 -22.01
C GLY A 55 3.90 7.75 -22.55
N SER A 56 3.25 6.91 -21.74
CA SER A 56 2.73 5.61 -22.15
C SER A 56 1.53 5.17 -21.29
N ARG A 57 0.82 4.13 -21.76
CA ARG A 57 -0.21 3.46 -20.95
C ARG A 57 0.38 2.86 -19.67
N ASP A 58 1.54 2.22 -19.78
CA ASP A 58 2.15 1.54 -18.64
C ASP A 58 2.62 2.54 -17.57
N ALA A 59 3.05 3.73 -17.97
CA ALA A 59 3.35 4.82 -17.05
C ALA A 59 2.09 5.38 -16.36
N LEU A 60 0.96 5.47 -17.07
CA LEU A 60 -0.34 5.81 -16.46
C LEU A 60 -0.79 4.73 -15.47
N VAL A 61 -0.68 3.45 -15.84
CA VAL A 61 -0.96 2.31 -14.96
C VAL A 61 -0.06 2.31 -13.73
N SER A 62 1.25 2.58 -13.90
CA SER A 62 2.18 2.70 -12.78
C SER A 62 1.79 3.84 -11.84
N ALA A 63 1.45 5.01 -12.37
CA ALA A 63 1.01 6.14 -11.57
C ALA A 63 -0.31 5.85 -10.83
N LEU A 64 -1.23 5.12 -11.46
CA LEU A 64 -2.46 4.66 -10.81
C LEU A 64 -2.17 3.68 -9.67
N SER A 65 -1.26 2.72 -9.87
CA SER A 65 -0.82 1.79 -8.82
C SER A 65 -0.22 2.53 -7.62
N GLU A 66 0.56 3.59 -7.84
CA GLU A 66 1.11 4.43 -6.76
C GLU A 66 0.02 5.15 -5.98
N VAL A 67 -0.97 5.72 -6.67
CA VAL A 67 -2.13 6.36 -6.03
C VAL A 67 -2.93 5.34 -5.21
N ALA A 68 -3.18 4.15 -5.76
CA ALA A 68 -3.87 3.07 -5.07
C ALA A 68 -3.10 2.58 -3.83
N LEU A 69 -1.77 2.44 -3.92
CA LEU A 69 -0.91 2.10 -2.78
C LEU A 69 -0.92 3.17 -1.70
N ALA A 70 -0.87 4.45 -2.06
CA ALA A 70 -0.96 5.56 -1.09
C ALA A 70 -2.32 5.57 -0.39
N ARG A 71 -3.41 5.36 -1.14
CA ARG A 71 -4.77 5.21 -0.58
C ARG A 71 -4.85 4.03 0.38
N LEU A 72 -4.26 2.88 0.04
CA LEU A 72 -4.16 1.73 0.95
C LEU A 72 -3.35 2.08 2.20
N GLY A 73 -2.18 2.72 2.05
CA GLY A 73 -1.34 3.09 3.18
C GLY A 73 -2.08 4.01 4.16
N ASN A 74 -2.82 5.00 3.65
CA ASN A 74 -3.66 5.86 4.47
C ASN A 74 -4.74 5.06 5.19
N ARG A 75 -5.47 4.19 4.46
CA ARG A 75 -6.50 3.33 5.06
C ARG A 75 -5.96 2.46 6.19
N LEU A 76 -4.79 1.84 6.01
CA LEU A 76 -4.17 1.02 7.05
C LEU A 76 -3.85 1.87 8.29
N ARG A 77 -3.20 3.01 8.09
CA ARG A 77 -2.89 3.96 9.18
C ARG A 77 -4.15 4.37 9.92
N ASP A 78 -5.15 4.88 9.21
CA ASP A 78 -6.38 5.38 9.81
C ASP A 78 -7.12 4.28 10.59
N THR A 79 -7.17 3.05 10.06
CA THR A 79 -7.82 1.92 10.73
C THR A 79 -7.06 1.49 11.98
N MET A 80 -5.72 1.56 11.96
CA MET A 80 -4.88 1.24 13.11
C MET A 80 -4.90 2.32 14.17
N ASP A 81 -5.00 3.59 13.78
CA ASP A 81 -5.10 4.72 14.71
C ASP A 81 -6.47 4.78 15.40
N ALA A 82 -7.51 4.27 14.74
CA ALA A 82 -8.84 4.09 15.34
C ALA A 82 -8.94 2.85 16.25
N ALA A 83 -8.00 1.91 16.18
CA ALA A 83 -8.00 0.71 17.01
C ALA A 83 -7.36 0.98 18.39
N PRO A 84 -7.76 0.25 19.45
CA PRO A 84 -7.13 0.37 20.75
C PRO A 84 -5.62 0.11 20.68
N GLU A 85 -4.82 0.95 21.33
CA GLU A 85 -3.36 0.75 21.45
C GLU A 85 -3.03 -0.27 22.56
N GLN A 86 -3.68 -1.43 22.52
CA GLN A 86 -3.54 -2.51 23.50
C GLN A 86 -3.06 -3.77 22.78
N GLY A 87 -1.94 -4.34 23.23
CA GLY A 87 -1.38 -5.54 22.65
C GLY A 87 -1.30 -5.49 21.12
N THR A 88 -1.93 -6.48 20.48
CA THR A 88 -1.93 -6.72 19.04
C THR A 88 -3.17 -6.20 18.31
N GLU A 89 -4.01 -5.39 18.95
CA GLU A 89 -5.28 -4.91 18.38
C GLU A 89 -5.08 -4.10 17.09
N ARG A 90 -4.07 -3.22 17.05
CA ARG A 90 -3.72 -2.45 15.84
C ARG A 90 -3.20 -3.36 14.72
N LEU A 91 -2.40 -4.38 15.04
CA LEU A 91 -1.97 -5.37 14.06
C LEU A 91 -3.14 -6.19 13.48
N ALA A 92 -4.10 -6.60 14.32
CA ALA A 92 -5.33 -7.24 13.88
C ALA A 92 -6.13 -6.31 12.94
N ALA A 93 -6.28 -5.04 13.32
CA ALA A 93 -6.93 -4.03 12.51
C ALA A 93 -6.25 -3.82 11.14
N CYS A 94 -4.91 -3.82 11.10
CA CYS A 94 -4.13 -3.78 9.87
C CYS A 94 -4.44 -4.97 8.96
N GLY A 95 -4.43 -6.20 9.51
CA GLY A 95 -4.74 -7.42 8.76
C GLY A 95 -6.15 -7.40 8.16
N ARG A 96 -7.16 -7.04 8.96
CA ARG A 96 -8.55 -6.87 8.51
C ARG A 96 -8.64 -5.84 7.39
N ALA A 97 -8.04 -4.66 7.56
CA ALA A 97 -8.12 -3.57 6.59
C ALA A 97 -7.46 -3.93 5.25
N TYR A 98 -6.30 -4.59 5.27
CA TYR A 98 -5.58 -5.00 4.08
C TYR A 98 -6.39 -5.98 3.22
N VAL A 99 -6.91 -7.05 3.84
CA VAL A 99 -7.65 -8.09 3.13
C VAL A 99 -9.00 -7.55 2.66
N THR A 100 -9.69 -6.77 3.49
CA THR A 100 -10.97 -6.15 3.14
C THR A 100 -10.83 -5.19 1.95
N TRP A 101 -9.80 -4.35 1.93
CA TRP A 101 -9.51 -3.49 0.78
C TRP A 101 -9.33 -4.29 -0.51
N ALA A 102 -8.62 -5.42 -0.44
CA ALA A 102 -8.36 -6.23 -1.61
C ALA A 102 -9.63 -6.86 -2.21
N VAL A 103 -10.56 -7.30 -1.37
CA VAL A 103 -11.82 -7.92 -1.83
C VAL A 103 -12.90 -6.90 -2.20
N GLU A 104 -12.84 -5.67 -1.67
CA GLU A 104 -13.76 -4.59 -2.04
C GLU A 104 -13.55 -4.10 -3.49
N ASP A 105 -12.30 -4.07 -3.96
CA ASP A 105 -11.98 -3.75 -5.35
C ASP A 105 -10.92 -4.71 -5.92
N PRO A 106 -11.31 -5.94 -6.30
CA PRO A 106 -10.38 -6.95 -6.80
C PRO A 106 -9.62 -6.52 -8.06
N ALA A 107 -10.21 -5.65 -8.89
CA ALA A 107 -9.57 -5.17 -10.11
C ALA A 107 -8.39 -4.24 -9.79
N VAL A 108 -8.59 -3.29 -8.88
CA VAL A 108 -7.51 -2.40 -8.40
C VAL A 108 -6.51 -3.17 -7.53
N ALA A 109 -6.97 -4.15 -6.74
CA ALA A 109 -6.07 -5.01 -5.96
C ALA A 109 -5.10 -5.78 -6.87
N ARG A 110 -5.60 -6.42 -7.93
CA ARG A 110 -4.76 -7.11 -8.93
C ARG A 110 -3.79 -6.18 -9.62
N LEU A 111 -4.21 -4.95 -9.92
CA LEU A 111 -3.34 -3.91 -10.48
C LEU A 111 -2.15 -3.65 -9.55
N VAL A 112 -2.41 -3.40 -8.26
CA VAL A 112 -1.38 -3.13 -7.25
C VAL A 112 -0.48 -4.35 -7.03
N PHE A 113 -1.04 -5.56 -6.97
CA PHE A 113 -0.27 -6.79 -6.77
C PHE A 113 0.66 -7.09 -7.95
N ARG A 114 0.20 -6.88 -9.19
CA ARG A 114 1.02 -7.03 -10.41
C ARG A 114 2.06 -5.91 -10.55
N GLY A 115 1.69 -4.70 -10.14
CA GLY A 115 2.57 -3.54 -10.06
C GLY A 115 3.58 -3.60 -8.91
N GLY A 116 3.72 -4.75 -8.22
CA GLY A 116 4.49 -5.01 -7.01
C GLY A 116 5.99 -4.70 -7.03
N ALA A 117 6.47 -3.97 -8.03
CA ALA A 117 7.64 -3.14 -7.94
C ALA A 117 7.20 -1.68 -8.10
N THR A 118 6.84 -1.03 -6.99
CA THR A 118 7.18 0.38 -6.85
C THR A 118 8.60 0.53 -7.37
N THR A 119 8.77 1.27 -8.47
CA THR A 119 10.10 1.49 -9.04
C THR A 119 11.01 2.05 -7.94
N ALA A 120 12.33 1.93 -8.08
CA ALA A 120 13.25 2.51 -7.08
C ALA A 120 13.02 4.03 -6.86
N GLN A 121 12.31 4.71 -7.76
CA GLN A 121 11.89 6.11 -7.67
C GLN A 121 10.51 6.36 -7.04
N SER A 122 9.73 5.34 -6.68
CA SER A 122 8.37 5.54 -6.16
C SER A 122 8.38 6.32 -4.84
N ALA A 123 7.64 7.43 -4.80
CA ALA A 123 7.55 8.34 -3.66
C ALA A 123 6.27 8.11 -2.83
N VAL A 124 5.65 6.93 -2.94
CA VAL A 124 4.41 6.58 -2.24
C VAL A 124 4.56 6.85 -0.74
N SER A 125 3.68 7.69 -0.21
CA SER A 125 3.64 8.03 1.21
C SER A 125 2.20 8.24 1.67
N PRO A 126 1.75 7.57 2.75
CA PRO A 126 2.41 6.42 3.36
C PRO A 126 2.44 5.20 2.44
N HIS A 127 3.56 4.48 2.44
CA HIS A 127 3.59 3.15 1.87
C HIS A 127 3.02 2.13 2.88
N PRO A 128 2.15 1.19 2.48
CA PRO A 128 1.56 0.17 3.38
C PRO A 128 2.59 -0.61 4.20
N HIS A 129 3.74 -0.91 3.59
CA HIS A 129 4.87 -1.55 4.27
C HIS A 129 5.39 -0.72 5.45
N ASP A 130 5.49 0.61 5.31
CA ASP A 130 6.02 1.48 6.37
C ASP A 130 5.06 1.54 7.55
N VAL A 131 3.75 1.50 7.28
CA VAL A 131 2.71 1.42 8.31
C VAL A 131 2.84 0.13 9.12
N LEU A 132 3.00 -1.03 8.44
CA LEU A 132 3.20 -2.31 9.11
C LEU A 132 4.52 -2.35 9.90
N THR A 133 5.62 -1.88 9.32
CA THR A 133 6.93 -1.82 9.97
C THR A 133 6.87 -0.99 11.26
N ALA A 134 6.24 0.18 11.23
CA ALA A 134 6.11 1.03 12.40
C ALA A 134 5.32 0.35 13.54
N GLU A 135 4.29 -0.43 13.21
CA GLU A 135 3.54 -1.20 14.20
C GLU A 135 4.33 -2.36 14.79
N LEU A 136 5.14 -3.06 13.97
CA LEU A 136 6.02 -4.11 14.47
C LEU A 136 7.16 -3.54 15.35
N ASP A 137 7.64 -2.35 15.04
CA ASP A 137 8.58 -1.61 15.89
C ASP A 137 7.93 -1.27 17.24
N ARG A 138 6.71 -0.70 17.22
CA ARG A 138 5.93 -0.44 18.46
C ARG A 138 5.70 -1.71 19.28
N LEU A 139 5.34 -2.81 18.65
CA LEU A 139 5.15 -4.11 19.33
C LEU A 139 6.47 -4.63 19.94
N THR A 140 7.61 -4.30 19.34
CA THR A 140 8.93 -4.61 19.91
C THR A 140 9.23 -3.73 21.12
N ASP A 141 9.03 -2.43 21.00
CA ASP A 141 9.28 -1.45 22.07
C ASP A 141 8.38 -1.67 23.29
N THR A 142 7.15 -2.14 23.08
CA THR A 142 6.19 -2.48 24.14
C THR A 142 6.34 -3.91 24.68
N GLY A 143 7.31 -4.68 24.18
CA GLY A 143 7.63 -6.02 24.68
C GLY A 143 6.68 -7.14 24.22
N HIS A 144 5.81 -6.88 23.24
CA HIS A 144 4.92 -7.90 22.66
C HIS A 144 5.60 -8.74 21.57
N LEU A 145 6.63 -8.20 20.90
CA LEU A 145 7.48 -8.90 19.95
C LEU A 145 8.93 -8.93 20.47
N PRO A 146 9.58 -10.09 20.61
CA PRO A 146 10.98 -10.14 21.01
C PRO A 146 11.87 -9.43 19.98
N PRO A 147 12.88 -8.64 20.38
CA PRO A 147 13.78 -7.96 19.45
C PRO A 147 14.48 -8.89 18.46
N GLY A 148 14.75 -10.14 18.86
CA GLY A 148 15.34 -11.16 17.98
C GLY A 148 14.41 -11.66 16.87
N ALA A 149 13.10 -11.56 17.06
CA ALA A 149 12.08 -11.95 16.09
C ALA A 149 11.73 -10.83 15.10
N ARG A 150 12.08 -9.58 15.43
CA ARG A 150 11.71 -8.39 14.64
C ARG A 150 12.27 -8.40 13.21
N PRO A 151 13.55 -8.76 12.95
CA PRO A 151 14.10 -8.76 11.60
C PRO A 151 13.32 -9.68 10.64
N GLY A 152 12.66 -9.10 9.65
CA GLY A 152 11.91 -9.83 8.63
C GLY A 152 10.50 -10.25 9.04
N ALA A 153 10.04 -9.88 10.25
CA ALA A 153 8.68 -10.11 10.72
C ALA A 153 7.63 -9.50 9.77
N GLU A 154 7.94 -8.35 9.16
CA GLU A 154 7.10 -7.67 8.18
C GLU A 154 6.81 -8.56 6.96
N PHE A 155 7.77 -9.38 6.52
CA PHE A 155 7.58 -10.29 5.40
C PHE A 155 6.72 -11.49 5.77
N ALA A 156 6.87 -12.04 6.97
CA ALA A 156 6.03 -13.14 7.43
C ALA A 156 4.56 -12.70 7.58
N ILE A 157 4.35 -11.55 8.19
CA ILE A 157 3.01 -10.96 8.36
C ILE A 157 2.42 -10.59 7.00
N TRP A 158 3.17 -9.86 6.16
CA TRP A 158 2.71 -9.49 4.83
C TRP A 158 2.39 -10.71 3.97
N ALA A 159 3.27 -11.71 3.90
CA ALA A 159 3.04 -12.93 3.10
C ALA A 159 1.76 -13.66 3.53
N THR A 160 1.47 -13.68 4.84
CA THR A 160 0.26 -14.29 5.39
C THR A 160 -1.01 -13.58 4.90
N ILE A 161 -1.11 -12.26 5.13
CA ILE A 161 -2.32 -11.50 4.78
C ILE A 161 -2.45 -11.29 3.27
N HIS A 162 -1.32 -11.16 2.56
CA HIS A 162 -1.28 -11.06 1.10
C HIS A 162 -1.69 -12.39 0.45
N GLY A 163 -1.23 -13.52 0.99
CA GLY A 163 -1.66 -14.85 0.53
C GLY A 163 -3.18 -15.02 0.63
N LEU A 164 -3.78 -14.67 1.79
CA LEU A 164 -5.24 -14.71 1.93
C LEU A 164 -5.93 -13.76 0.94
N ALA A 165 -5.44 -12.53 0.79
CA ALA A 165 -6.01 -11.55 -0.14
C ALA A 165 -6.01 -12.06 -1.58
N VAL A 166 -4.89 -12.62 -2.06
CA VAL A 166 -4.78 -13.21 -3.40
C VAL A 166 -5.74 -14.39 -3.56
N LEU A 167 -5.79 -15.30 -2.58
CA LEU A 167 -6.69 -16.46 -2.62
C LEU A 167 -8.16 -16.06 -2.71
N LEU A 168 -8.59 -15.02 -2.00
CA LEU A 168 -9.95 -14.49 -2.07
C LEU A 168 -10.22 -13.75 -3.39
N VAL A 169 -9.29 -12.87 -3.82
CA VAL A 169 -9.39 -12.09 -5.06
C VAL A 169 -9.45 -12.99 -6.30
N ASP A 170 -8.75 -14.12 -6.29
CA ASP A 170 -8.74 -15.08 -7.39
C ASP A 170 -9.83 -16.16 -7.26
N GLY A 171 -10.66 -16.11 -6.22
CA GLY A 171 -11.78 -17.03 -6.02
C GLY A 171 -11.35 -18.47 -5.66
N LEU A 172 -10.14 -18.66 -5.16
CA LEU A 172 -9.63 -19.95 -4.70
C LEU A 172 -10.13 -20.30 -3.29
N VAL A 173 -10.46 -19.27 -2.50
CA VAL A 173 -11.10 -19.37 -1.19
C VAL A 173 -12.34 -18.50 -1.20
N HIS A 174 -13.39 -18.94 -0.49
CA HIS A 174 -14.65 -18.22 -0.35
C HIS A 174 -14.97 -18.05 1.14
N LEU A 175 -15.48 -16.87 1.48
CA LEU A 175 -16.01 -16.54 2.80
C LEU A 175 -17.36 -15.86 2.58
N ASP A 176 -18.35 -16.21 3.40
CA ASP A 176 -19.76 -15.89 3.13
C ASP A 176 -20.06 -14.38 3.14
N ASP A 177 -19.35 -13.64 3.99
CA ASP A 177 -19.54 -12.21 4.15
C ASP A 177 -18.25 -11.47 4.58
N ARG A 178 -18.38 -10.15 4.71
CA ARG A 178 -17.30 -9.28 5.18
C ARG A 178 -16.78 -9.67 6.57
N GLN A 179 -17.67 -10.08 7.48
CA GLN A 179 -17.29 -10.49 8.83
C GLN A 179 -16.42 -11.76 8.80
N GLY A 180 -16.74 -12.71 7.91
CA GLY A 180 -15.92 -13.89 7.66
C GLY A 180 -14.53 -13.53 7.14
N VAL A 181 -14.45 -12.60 6.17
CA VAL A 181 -13.18 -12.07 5.66
C VAL A 181 -12.34 -11.45 6.76
N GLU A 182 -12.93 -10.55 7.53
CA GLU A 182 -12.26 -9.86 8.63
C GLU A 182 -11.79 -10.85 9.72
N SER A 183 -12.66 -11.77 10.14
CA SER A 183 -12.33 -12.78 11.16
C SER A 183 -11.20 -13.70 10.71
N GLN A 184 -11.19 -14.12 9.45
CA GLN A 184 -10.14 -14.98 8.93
C GLN A 184 -8.81 -14.24 8.76
N ALA A 185 -8.84 -12.96 8.33
CA ALA A 185 -7.66 -12.12 8.26
C ALA A 185 -7.03 -11.90 9.64
N GLU A 186 -7.85 -11.60 10.64
CA GLU A 186 -7.44 -11.46 12.04
C GLU A 186 -6.82 -12.75 12.58
N ARG A 187 -7.51 -13.88 12.40
CA ARG A 187 -7.01 -15.19 12.84
C ARG A 187 -5.63 -15.47 12.27
N LEU A 188 -5.43 -15.25 10.97
CA LEU A 188 -4.15 -15.53 10.32
C LEU A 188 -3.05 -14.59 10.78
N VAL A 189 -3.31 -13.28 10.84
CA VAL A 189 -2.27 -12.31 11.25
C VAL A 189 -1.83 -12.56 12.69
N LEU A 190 -2.77 -12.85 13.60
CA LEU A 190 -2.46 -13.15 14.99
C LEU A 190 -1.80 -14.52 15.16
N ALA A 191 -2.18 -15.53 14.38
CA ALA A 191 -1.51 -16.83 14.41
C ALA A 191 -0.03 -16.70 13.98
N THR A 192 0.24 -15.97 12.90
CA THR A 192 1.61 -15.70 12.45
C THR A 192 2.38 -14.87 13.48
N PHE A 193 1.78 -13.81 14.01
CA PHE A 193 2.41 -12.99 15.06
C PHE A 193 2.75 -13.80 16.32
N ASN A 194 1.82 -14.63 16.80
CA ASN A 194 2.05 -15.48 17.96
C ASN A 194 3.15 -16.52 17.74
N GLY A 195 3.35 -16.96 16.50
CA GLY A 195 4.50 -17.78 16.12
C GLY A 195 5.81 -17.01 16.26
N LEU A 196 5.88 -15.82 15.67
CA LEU A 196 7.05 -14.91 15.76
C LEU A 196 7.36 -14.53 17.20
N ALA A 197 6.34 -14.24 18.02
CA ALA A 197 6.50 -13.82 19.41
C ALA A 197 7.10 -14.92 20.31
N ARG A 198 7.13 -16.17 19.84
CA ARG A 198 7.78 -17.31 20.52
C ARG A 198 9.21 -17.55 20.05
N GLU A 199 9.71 -16.80 19.07
CA GLU A 199 11.12 -16.89 18.65
C GLU A 199 12.02 -16.23 19.71
N THR A 200 12.58 -17.06 20.59
CA THR A 200 13.35 -16.60 21.76
C THR A 200 14.78 -16.19 21.44
N ALA A 201 15.31 -16.52 20.26
CA ALA A 201 16.67 -16.15 19.86
C ALA A 201 16.72 -15.72 18.38
N PRO A 202 17.44 -14.64 18.05
CA PRO A 202 17.74 -14.33 16.65
C PRO A 202 18.61 -15.46 16.10
N GLU A 203 18.15 -16.12 15.04
CA GLU A 203 18.96 -17.07 14.26
C GLU A 203 20.17 -16.31 13.69
N PRO A 204 21.41 -16.61 14.13
CA PRO A 204 22.58 -15.95 13.59
C PRO A 204 22.66 -16.22 12.09
N ASN A 205 22.79 -15.17 11.29
CA ASN A 205 22.96 -15.26 9.83
C ASN A 205 21.71 -15.70 9.04
N ARG A 206 20.48 -15.54 9.60
CA ARG A 206 19.24 -15.74 8.83
C ARG A 206 19.22 -14.77 7.63
N PRO A 207 19.13 -15.27 6.39
CA PRO A 207 19.07 -14.40 5.21
C PRO A 207 17.79 -13.57 5.26
N MET A 208 17.93 -12.24 5.17
CA MET A 208 16.78 -11.33 5.19
C MET A 208 16.22 -11.13 3.79
N PRO A 209 14.89 -11.28 3.60
CA PRO A 209 14.26 -10.91 2.35
C PRO A 209 14.46 -9.41 2.09
N THR A 210 14.56 -9.03 0.82
CA THR A 210 14.55 -7.62 0.41
C THR A 210 13.61 -7.42 -0.76
N THR A 211 12.96 -6.27 -0.80
CA THR A 211 12.12 -5.82 -1.91
C THR A 211 12.70 -4.53 -2.47
N THR A 212 12.19 -4.07 -3.62
CA THR A 212 12.57 -2.76 -4.17
C THR A 212 12.34 -1.64 -3.17
N HIS A 213 11.25 -1.72 -2.40
CA HIS A 213 10.93 -0.78 -1.32
C HIS A 213 11.97 -0.79 -0.20
N THR A 214 12.30 -1.95 0.37
CA THR A 214 13.26 -1.99 1.49
C THR A 214 14.68 -1.62 1.05
N ARG A 215 15.06 -1.92 -0.20
CA ARG A 215 16.34 -1.45 -0.78
C ARG A 215 16.40 0.06 -1.00
N ARG A 216 15.26 0.74 -1.15
CA ARG A 216 15.20 2.20 -1.26
C ARG A 216 15.46 2.87 0.09
N LEU A 217 14.85 2.37 1.16
CA LEU A 217 15.01 2.93 2.50
C LEU A 217 16.48 2.88 2.96
N THR A 218 17.21 1.81 2.63
CA THR A 218 18.64 1.70 2.96
C THR A 218 19.56 2.61 2.13
N ARG A 219 19.06 3.18 1.02
CA ARG A 219 19.79 4.09 0.14
C ARG A 219 19.50 5.57 0.38
N SER A 220 18.47 5.92 1.16
CA SER A 220 18.24 7.31 1.57
C SER A 220 19.21 7.69 2.70
N PRO A 221 19.96 8.80 2.58
CA PRO A 221 20.84 9.24 3.67
C PRO A 221 19.99 9.56 4.91
N ALA A 222 20.44 9.11 6.08
CA ALA A 222 19.85 9.51 7.36
C ALA A 222 19.78 11.05 7.43
N PRO A 223 18.75 11.65 8.05
CA PRO A 223 18.75 13.09 8.31
C PRO A 223 20.02 13.42 9.11
N GLY A 224 20.87 14.28 8.54
CA GLY A 224 22.10 14.72 9.18
C GLY A 224 21.78 15.35 10.54
N PRO A 225 22.72 15.31 11.50
CA PRO A 225 22.50 15.87 12.83
C PRO A 225 22.08 17.34 12.70
N ALA A 226 21.05 17.73 13.46
CA ALA A 226 20.57 19.11 13.52
C ALA A 226 21.76 20.04 13.84
N PRO A 227 21.88 21.19 13.15
CA PRO A 227 22.99 22.11 13.39
C PRO A 227 22.97 22.54 14.86
N HIS A 228 24.06 22.27 15.56
CA HIS A 228 24.28 22.76 16.91
C HIS A 228 24.26 24.29 16.86
N THR A 229 23.17 24.89 17.34
CA THR A 229 23.13 26.31 17.69
C THR A 229 24.07 26.53 18.86
N LEU A 230 25.31 26.94 18.57
CA LEU A 230 26.20 27.52 19.57
C LEU A 230 25.77 28.98 19.79
N SER A 231 25.21 29.25 20.97
CA SER A 231 25.19 30.59 21.59
C SER A 231 26.23 30.59 22.71
N PRO A 232 26.98 31.68 22.88
CA PRO A 232 26.47 32.86 23.59
C PRO A 232 26.53 34.17 22.80
#